data_AF-A0A226CVZ9-F1
#
_entry.id   AF-A0A226CVZ9-F1
#
_cell.length_a   1.000
_cell.length_b   1.000
_cell.length_c   1.000
_cell.angle_alpha   90.00
_cell.angle_beta   90.00
_cell.angle_gamma   90.00
#
_symmetry.space_group_name_H-M   'P 1'
#
loop_
_entity.id
_entity.type
_entity.pdbx_description
1 polymer ?
#
loop_
_entity_poly.entity_id
_entity_poly.type
_entity_poly.pdbx_seq_one_letter_code
_entity_poly.pdbx_strand_id
1 'polypeptide(L)'
;MWEDQAVRHLRRAVATMHRNSAWFAYCFEFDTKSQSIQALKGTRREYRRFKLVGLFITFPVFPAFMARCVHLATMQGRDTALQFVTYIGTMLIAGFLPYSWFLMKPSEAEKYVTFYKATASLERTLHDLLQQIDILYPNIRNVLSTITTFMRHLFNTIDNIIPCLLFFACFLPSTNPVYVAYNDIRHIEERYHPAVCVLFLIVLGFPTFAGVLIVLASIAICLLISGYGVACLYLWTLVIIPPDREAWGRVRRTIVLNSHASKRNNESLSNWGKVRNAVVTKPRLKFEKDRETRNPQGKMRLPFPISIHSYKCLRILSIIHSEIAHDLVTTCLHHFFCATASTLALYFLVVDLSNDFSSSQSLFLRFLCIVLLIICVLVEWFTISFVSKGSSASRLFLQRMYKLHAGGKYERKILHSLTPNSINLEFMESVETIRDGIQAKYLLNYFSIVSQNTVSLLLGID
;
A
#
# COMPACT_ATOMS: atom_id res chain seq x y z
N MET A 1 4.16 -5.84 -15.47
CA MET A 1 3.69 -4.43 -15.58
C MET A 1 4.22 -3.52 -14.47
N TRP A 2 4.20 -3.94 -13.20
CA TRP A 2 4.80 -3.21 -12.07
C TRP A 2 6.04 -3.92 -11.47
N GLU A 3 6.34 -5.14 -11.91
CA GLU A 3 7.49 -5.94 -11.48
C GLU A 3 8.81 -5.14 -11.38
N ASP A 4 9.25 -4.45 -12.44
CA ASP A 4 10.54 -3.72 -12.44
C ASP A 4 10.61 -2.62 -11.37
N GLN A 5 9.47 -1.99 -11.06
CA GLN A 5 9.39 -1.00 -10.00
C GLN A 5 9.41 -1.69 -8.63
N ALA A 6 8.66 -2.78 -8.48
CA ALA A 6 8.63 -3.57 -7.25
C ALA A 6 10.01 -4.14 -6.90
N VAL A 7 10.73 -4.72 -7.87
CA VAL A 7 12.11 -5.22 -7.71
C VAL A 7 13.06 -4.09 -7.29
N ARG A 8 12.94 -2.91 -7.90
CA ARG A 8 13.75 -1.74 -7.51
C ARG A 8 13.47 -1.28 -6.08
N HIS A 9 12.20 -1.18 -5.70
CA HIS A 9 11.82 -0.85 -4.33
C HIS A 9 12.32 -1.91 -3.34
N LEU A 10 12.26 -3.19 -3.72
CA LEU A 10 12.70 -4.29 -2.86
C LEU A 10 14.20 -4.29 -2.66
N ARG A 11 14.97 -4.12 -3.74
CA ARG A 11 16.42 -3.95 -3.67
C ARG A 11 16.80 -2.78 -2.76
N ARG A 12 16.10 -1.64 -2.90
CA ARG A 12 16.30 -0.47 -2.02
C ARG A 12 15.98 -0.78 -0.57
N ALA A 13 14.85 -1.44 -0.28
CA ALA A 13 14.44 -1.77 1.07
C ALA A 13 15.41 -2.75 1.76
N VAL A 14 15.89 -3.78 1.04
CA VAL A 14 16.94 -4.69 1.55
C VAL A 14 18.23 -3.93 1.84
N ALA A 15 18.67 -3.06 0.93
CA ALA A 15 19.86 -2.23 1.16
C ALA A 15 19.67 -1.26 2.34
N THR A 16 18.48 -0.70 2.54
CA THR A 16 18.16 0.10 3.74
C THR A 16 18.24 -0.75 5.00
N MET A 17 17.71 -1.97 5.02
CA MET A 17 17.83 -2.87 6.17
C MET A 17 19.28 -3.21 6.51
N HIS A 18 20.12 -3.46 5.49
CA HIS A 18 21.55 -3.67 5.67
C HIS A 18 22.24 -2.44 6.25
N ARG A 19 21.98 -1.24 5.70
CA ARG A 19 22.57 0.00 6.19
C ARG A 19 22.13 0.34 7.62
N ASN A 20 20.83 0.24 7.90
CA ASN A 20 20.25 0.54 9.22
C ASN A 20 20.76 -0.39 10.32
N SER A 21 21.09 -1.64 9.96
CA SER A 21 21.70 -2.60 10.87
C SER A 21 23.23 -2.58 10.87
N ALA A 22 23.86 -1.66 10.12
CA ALA A 22 25.29 -1.64 9.84
C ALA A 22 25.84 -3.03 9.42
N TRP A 23 25.05 -3.78 8.65
CA TRP A 23 25.33 -5.14 8.19
C TRP A 23 25.45 -6.19 9.30
N PHE A 24 24.99 -5.90 10.52
CA PHE A 24 25.08 -6.83 11.65
C PHE A 24 23.84 -7.70 11.84
N ALA A 25 22.64 -7.19 11.54
CA ALA A 25 21.37 -7.83 11.91
C ALA A 25 20.32 -7.68 10.81
N TYR A 26 20.22 -8.67 9.92
CA TYR A 26 19.25 -8.70 8.83
C TYR A 26 18.81 -10.13 8.48
N CYS A 27 17.61 -10.29 7.92
CA CYS A 27 17.00 -11.57 7.54
C CYS A 27 16.87 -11.80 6.03
N PHE A 28 17.12 -10.79 5.20
CA PHE A 28 17.03 -10.88 3.74
C PHE A 28 18.31 -10.40 3.05
N GLU A 29 18.62 -11.00 1.91
CA GLU A 29 19.68 -10.60 0.98
C GLU A 29 19.08 -10.44 -0.42
N PHE A 30 19.60 -9.51 -1.22
CA PHE A 30 19.18 -9.35 -2.61
C PHE A 30 20.24 -9.94 -3.53
N ASP A 31 19.91 -11.03 -4.23
CA ASP A 31 20.82 -11.64 -5.19
C ASP A 31 20.77 -10.89 -6.53
N THR A 32 21.89 -10.26 -6.87
CA THR A 32 22.04 -9.49 -8.11
C THR A 32 22.04 -10.36 -9.36
N LYS A 33 22.40 -11.64 -9.25
CA LYS A 33 22.40 -12.58 -10.38
C LYS A 33 20.98 -13.01 -10.73
N SER A 34 20.20 -13.38 -9.73
CA SER A 34 18.82 -13.82 -9.92
C SER A 34 17.79 -12.67 -9.93
N GLN A 35 18.22 -11.43 -9.65
CA GLN A 35 17.35 -10.26 -9.45
C GLN A 35 16.20 -10.56 -8.47
N SER A 36 16.50 -11.31 -7.41
CA SER A 36 15.48 -11.76 -6.45
C SER A 36 15.96 -11.66 -5.01
N ILE A 37 15.03 -11.42 -4.10
CA ILE A 37 15.27 -11.55 -2.67
C ILE A 37 15.50 -13.02 -2.28
N GLN A 38 16.38 -13.24 -1.30
CA GLN A 38 16.68 -14.51 -0.68
C GLN A 38 16.58 -14.36 0.85
N ALA A 39 16.01 -15.36 1.52
CA ALA A 39 16.02 -15.43 2.98
C ALA A 39 17.39 -15.95 3.43
N LEU A 40 17.94 -15.36 4.49
CA LEU A 40 19.18 -15.87 5.06
C LEU A 40 18.94 -17.24 5.71
N LYS A 41 19.87 -18.17 5.50
CA LYS A 41 19.86 -19.46 6.18
C LYS A 41 19.99 -19.26 7.70
N GLY A 42 19.30 -20.10 8.46
CA GLY A 42 19.30 -20.09 9.93
C GLY A 42 20.69 -20.13 10.59
N THR A 43 21.70 -20.66 9.88
CA THR A 43 23.07 -20.81 10.36
C THR A 43 23.93 -19.55 10.23
N ARG A 44 23.54 -18.58 9.39
CA ARG A 44 24.31 -17.34 9.18
C ARG A 44 24.30 -16.45 10.42
N ARG A 45 25.44 -15.79 10.68
CA ARG A 45 25.67 -15.00 11.90
C ARG A 45 24.75 -13.78 11.97
N GLU A 46 24.50 -13.14 10.84
CA GLU A 46 23.70 -11.92 10.68
C GLU A 46 22.23 -12.21 11.01
N TYR A 47 21.72 -13.36 10.58
CA TYR A 47 20.37 -13.79 10.91
C TYR A 47 20.21 -14.15 12.39
N ARG A 48 21.20 -14.82 12.99
CA ARG A 48 21.19 -15.09 14.44
C ARG A 48 21.18 -13.80 15.27
N ARG A 49 21.93 -12.79 14.84
CA ARG A 49 21.91 -11.45 15.46
C ARG A 49 20.57 -10.75 15.26
N PHE A 50 19.97 -10.82 14.07
CA PHE A 50 18.60 -10.33 13.85
C PHE A 50 17.60 -10.97 14.81
N LYS A 51 17.66 -12.29 15.01
CA LYS A 51 16.81 -12.96 16.02
C LYS A 51 17.07 -12.46 17.43
N LEU A 52 18.33 -12.30 17.81
CA LEU A 52 18.68 -11.79 19.14
C LEU A 52 18.13 -10.38 19.35
N VAL A 53 18.24 -9.50 18.35
CA VAL A 53 17.66 -8.15 18.38
C VAL A 53 16.14 -8.22 18.48
N GLY A 54 15.47 -9.08 17.70
CA GLY A 54 14.02 -9.27 17.79
C GLY A 54 13.56 -9.76 19.17
N LEU A 55 14.27 -10.74 19.77
CA LEU A 55 14.02 -11.21 21.14
C LEU A 55 14.23 -10.09 22.16
N PHE A 56 15.32 -9.33 22.02
CA PHE A 56 15.63 -8.22 22.91
C PHE A 56 14.58 -7.09 22.80
N ILE A 57 14.07 -6.80 21.62
CA ILE A 57 13.00 -5.82 21.47
C ILE A 57 11.70 -6.35 22.10
N THR A 58 11.40 -7.63 21.93
CA THR A 58 10.15 -8.25 22.37
C THR A 58 10.07 -8.44 23.89
N PHE A 59 11.13 -8.94 24.53
CA PHE A 59 11.06 -9.40 25.93
C PHE A 59 11.46 -8.33 26.95
N PRO A 60 12.61 -7.64 26.83
CA PRO A 60 12.94 -6.56 27.76
C PRO A 60 12.43 -5.18 27.30
N VAL A 61 12.61 -4.80 26.03
CA VAL A 61 12.33 -3.42 25.61
C VAL A 61 10.83 -3.13 25.60
N PHE A 62 10.02 -4.01 24.99
CA PHE A 62 8.57 -3.78 24.90
C PHE A 62 7.90 -3.64 26.28
N PRO A 63 8.11 -4.54 27.26
CA PRO A 63 7.54 -4.36 28.60
C PRO A 63 8.07 -3.13 29.32
N ALA A 64 9.34 -2.76 29.14
CA ALA A 64 9.89 -1.53 29.72
C ALA A 64 9.20 -0.28 29.16
N PHE A 65 8.96 -0.25 27.85
CA PHE A 65 8.21 0.82 27.19
C PHE A 65 6.75 0.87 27.66
N MET A 66 6.08 -0.28 27.75
CA MET A 66 4.72 -0.38 28.30
C MET A 66 4.64 0.12 29.74
N ALA A 67 5.57 -0.31 30.61
CA ALA A 67 5.64 0.16 31.99
C ALA A 67 5.90 1.67 32.06
N ARG A 68 6.77 2.19 31.18
CA ARG A 68 7.01 3.63 31.09
C ARG A 68 5.77 4.39 30.61
N CYS A 69 4.99 3.85 29.67
CA CYS A 69 3.72 4.45 29.25
C CYS A 69 2.75 4.58 30.43
N VAL A 70 2.59 3.51 31.21
CA VAL A 70 1.72 3.52 32.40
C VAL A 70 2.22 4.53 33.42
N HIS A 71 3.53 4.54 33.70
CA HIS A 71 4.13 5.49 34.64
C HIS A 71 3.89 6.94 34.21
N LEU A 72 4.16 7.26 32.94
CA LEU A 72 3.94 8.60 32.38
C LEU A 72 2.47 9.01 32.37
N ALA A 73 1.53 8.06 32.21
CA ALA A 73 0.10 8.33 32.29
C ALA A 73 -0.32 8.75 33.72
N THR A 74 0.38 8.26 34.76
CA THR A 74 0.06 8.53 36.17
C THR A 74 0.74 9.78 36.75
N MET A 75 1.78 10.31 36.12
CA MET A 75 2.51 11.47 36.65
C MET A 75 1.80 12.81 36.36
N GLN A 76 1.78 13.70 37.36
CA GLN A 76 1.36 15.10 37.24
C GLN A 76 2.54 15.97 36.79
N GLY A 77 2.32 16.95 35.90
CA GLY A 77 3.39 17.79 35.34
C GLY A 77 4.08 17.19 34.11
N ARG A 78 3.32 17.08 33.01
CA ARG A 78 3.66 16.23 31.86
C ARG A 78 4.63 16.90 30.88
N ASP A 79 5.77 16.24 30.60
CA ASP A 79 6.52 16.48 29.36
C ASP A 79 5.76 15.80 28.20
N THR A 80 4.99 16.60 27.47
CA THR A 80 4.13 16.13 26.38
C THR A 80 4.93 15.46 25.26
N ALA A 81 6.16 15.92 25.00
CA ALA A 81 7.00 15.38 23.93
C ALA A 81 7.51 13.98 24.29
N LEU A 82 7.99 13.79 25.51
CA LEU A 82 8.42 12.48 26.01
C LEU A 82 7.27 11.47 26.00
N GLN A 83 6.09 11.87 26.45
CA GLN A 83 4.89 11.03 26.45
C GLN A 83 4.54 10.57 25.04
N PHE A 84 4.47 11.50 24.10
CA PHE A 84 4.19 11.20 22.70
C PHE A 84 5.21 10.22 22.12
N VAL A 85 6.51 10.50 22.25
CA VAL A 85 7.58 9.64 21.71
C VAL A 85 7.54 8.25 22.34
N THR A 86 7.29 8.15 23.65
CA THR A 86 7.17 6.85 24.34
C THR A 86 5.95 6.07 23.85
N TYR A 87 4.79 6.72 23.70
CA TYR A 87 3.56 6.06 23.23
C TYR A 87 3.69 5.59 21.78
N ILE A 88 4.21 6.43 20.88
CA ILE A 88 4.46 6.06 19.48
C ILE A 88 5.54 4.98 19.37
N GLY A 89 6.63 5.07 20.15
CA GLY A 89 7.66 4.04 20.22
C GLY A 89 7.09 2.69 20.66
N THR A 90 6.23 2.69 21.68
CA THR A 90 5.53 1.49 22.16
C THR A 90 4.60 0.89 21.11
N MET A 91 3.81 1.74 20.43
CA MET A 91 2.94 1.34 19.33
C MET A 91 3.71 0.75 18.16
N LEU A 92 4.85 1.35 17.80
CA LEU A 92 5.73 0.87 16.74
C LEU A 92 6.30 -0.52 17.09
N ILE A 93 6.74 -0.71 18.33
CA ILE A 93 7.24 -2.01 18.81
C ILE A 93 6.09 -3.04 18.80
N ALA A 94 4.90 -2.68 19.29
CA ALA A 94 3.74 -3.57 19.27
C ALA A 94 3.37 -4.01 17.85
N GLY A 95 3.39 -3.08 16.87
CA GLY A 95 3.16 -3.40 15.45
C GLY A 95 4.26 -4.26 14.83
N PHE A 96 5.50 -4.14 15.33
CA PHE A 96 6.64 -4.97 14.92
C PHE A 96 6.55 -6.41 15.44
N LEU A 97 5.96 -6.66 16.60
CA LEU A 97 5.98 -7.98 17.24
C LEU A 97 5.54 -9.12 16.30
N PRO A 98 4.40 -9.04 15.59
CA PRO A 98 3.98 -10.14 14.70
C PRO A 98 4.94 -10.34 13.52
N TYR A 99 5.46 -9.26 12.93
CA TYR A 99 6.46 -9.34 11.86
C TYR A 99 7.76 -9.98 12.37
N SER A 100 8.25 -9.55 13.53
CA SER A 100 9.48 -10.06 14.11
C SER A 100 9.37 -11.54 14.42
N TRP A 101 8.25 -11.96 15.03
CA TRP A 101 7.98 -13.36 15.37
C TRP A 101 7.97 -14.25 14.14
N PHE A 102 7.34 -13.77 13.07
CA PHE A 102 7.30 -14.44 11.78
C PHE A 102 8.72 -14.52 11.15
N LEU A 103 9.41 -13.39 11.01
CA LEU A 103 10.74 -13.32 10.37
C LEU A 103 11.85 -14.04 11.15
N MET A 104 11.69 -14.20 12.47
CA MET A 104 12.62 -14.95 13.32
C MET A 104 12.56 -16.47 13.10
N LYS A 105 11.57 -16.97 12.37
CA LYS A 105 11.52 -18.37 11.93
C LYS A 105 12.07 -18.46 10.50
N PRO A 106 13.14 -19.24 10.25
CA PRO A 106 13.80 -19.25 8.94
C PRO A 106 12.89 -19.83 7.85
N SER A 107 12.08 -20.84 8.19
CA SER A 107 11.08 -21.43 7.29
C SER A 107 10.03 -20.42 6.86
N GLU A 108 9.57 -19.56 7.77
CA GLU A 108 8.58 -18.53 7.49
C GLU A 108 9.15 -17.37 6.66
N ALA A 109 10.39 -16.95 6.96
CA ALA A 109 11.09 -15.98 6.12
C ALA A 109 11.30 -16.51 4.69
N GLU A 110 11.60 -17.81 4.53
CA GLU A 110 11.69 -18.47 3.22
C GLU A 110 10.33 -18.59 2.52
N LYS A 111 9.26 -18.91 3.28
CA LYS A 111 7.88 -18.87 2.79
C LYS A 111 7.53 -17.49 2.22
N TYR A 112 7.94 -16.42 2.90
CA TYR A 112 7.71 -15.04 2.45
C TYR A 112 8.42 -14.69 1.14
N VAL A 113 9.67 -15.13 1.00
CA VAL A 113 10.44 -14.98 -0.25
C VAL A 113 9.81 -15.80 -1.37
N THR A 114 9.35 -17.01 -1.07
CA THR A 114 8.68 -17.89 -2.02
C THR A 114 7.40 -17.25 -2.54
N PHE A 115 6.62 -16.61 -1.66
CA PHE A 115 5.46 -15.83 -2.09
C PHE A 115 5.81 -14.68 -3.02
N TYR A 116 6.81 -13.88 -2.68
CA TYR A 116 7.23 -12.78 -3.54
C TYR A 116 7.60 -13.29 -4.94
N LYS A 117 8.37 -14.39 -5.00
CA LYS A 117 8.75 -15.05 -6.25
C LYS A 117 7.54 -15.61 -7.00
N ALA A 118 6.58 -16.22 -6.30
CA ALA A 118 5.33 -16.71 -6.90
C ALA A 118 4.50 -15.56 -7.48
N THR A 119 4.40 -14.44 -6.77
CA THR A 119 3.69 -13.23 -7.22
C THR A 119 4.35 -12.65 -8.47
N ALA A 120 5.68 -12.50 -8.47
CA ALA A 120 6.43 -12.02 -9.63
C ALA A 120 6.32 -12.97 -10.83
N SER A 121 6.44 -14.29 -10.60
CA SER A 121 6.29 -15.30 -11.66
C SER A 121 4.89 -15.29 -12.27
N LEU A 122 3.87 -15.10 -11.44
CA LEU A 122 2.49 -15.01 -11.92
C LEU A 122 2.25 -13.71 -12.71
N GLU A 123 2.84 -12.60 -12.27
CA GLU A 123 2.81 -11.34 -13.02
C GLU A 123 3.46 -11.51 -14.40
N ARG A 124 4.62 -12.18 -14.48
CA ARG A 124 5.27 -12.49 -15.77
C ARG A 124 4.37 -13.36 -16.65
N THR A 125 3.78 -14.41 -16.09
CA THR A 125 2.87 -15.30 -16.82
C THR A 125 1.67 -14.51 -17.37
N LEU A 126 1.07 -13.65 -16.55
CA LEU A 126 -0.02 -12.77 -16.98
C LEU A 126 0.43 -11.76 -18.03
N HIS A 127 1.65 -11.25 -17.93
CA HIS A 127 2.23 -10.38 -18.93
C HIS A 127 2.40 -11.09 -20.26
N ASP A 128 3.01 -12.27 -20.28
CA ASP A 128 3.24 -13.07 -21.48
C ASP A 128 1.93 -13.48 -22.17
N LEU A 129 0.93 -13.90 -21.39
CA LEU A 129 -0.41 -14.23 -21.88
C LEU A 129 -1.12 -13.03 -22.54
N LEU A 130 -0.78 -11.81 -22.12
CA LEU A 130 -1.48 -10.58 -22.48
C LEU A 130 -0.59 -9.60 -23.25
N GLN A 131 0.58 -10.01 -23.73
CA GLN A 131 1.49 -9.17 -24.53
C GLN A 131 0.80 -8.57 -25.76
N GLN A 132 -0.21 -9.27 -26.30
CA GLN A 132 -0.98 -8.81 -27.46
C GLN A 132 -2.01 -7.74 -27.12
N ILE A 133 -2.38 -7.58 -25.84
CA ILE A 133 -3.24 -6.47 -25.43
C ILE A 133 -2.34 -5.25 -25.32
N ASP A 134 -2.51 -4.34 -26.26
CA ASP A 134 -1.91 -3.03 -26.20
C ASP A 134 -2.27 -2.38 -24.86
N ILE A 135 -1.28 -2.24 -23.96
CA ILE A 135 -1.42 -1.69 -22.59
C ILE A 135 -1.88 -0.21 -22.62
N LEU A 136 -2.14 0.32 -23.82
CA LEU A 136 -2.54 1.68 -24.12
C LEU A 136 -3.87 2.15 -23.51
N TYR A 137 -4.57 1.36 -22.70
CA TYR A 137 -5.71 1.87 -21.96
C TYR A 137 -5.26 2.97 -21.00
N PRO A 138 -5.63 4.24 -21.22
CA PRO A 138 -5.14 5.37 -20.43
C PRO A 138 -5.49 5.22 -18.95
N ASN A 139 -6.61 4.56 -18.64
CA ASN A 139 -7.03 4.27 -17.27
C ASN A 139 -6.04 3.36 -16.52
N ILE A 140 -5.51 2.31 -17.18
CA ILE A 140 -4.57 1.37 -16.55
C ILE A 140 -3.24 2.09 -16.31
N ARG A 141 -2.77 2.87 -17.28
CA ARG A 141 -1.57 3.71 -17.15
C ARG A 141 -1.70 4.71 -15.99
N ASN A 142 -2.85 5.35 -15.85
CA ASN A 142 -3.11 6.28 -14.75
C ASN A 142 -3.05 5.57 -13.40
N VAL A 143 -3.71 4.41 -13.27
CA VAL A 143 -3.66 3.62 -12.04
C VAL A 143 -2.24 3.17 -11.70
N LEU A 144 -1.49 2.66 -12.68
CA LEU A 144 -0.09 2.26 -12.50
C LEU A 144 0.80 3.43 -12.07
N SER A 145 0.58 4.62 -12.66
CA SER A 145 1.27 5.85 -12.29
C SER A 145 0.94 6.25 -10.84
N THR A 146 -0.33 6.19 -10.44
CA THR A 146 -0.76 6.46 -9.06
C THR A 146 -0.10 5.50 -8.06
N ILE A 147 -0.12 4.18 -8.31
CA ILE A 147 0.53 3.18 -7.44
C ILE A 147 2.03 3.47 -7.32
N THR A 148 2.70 3.69 -8.45
CA THR A 148 4.15 3.91 -8.49
C THR A 148 4.53 5.20 -7.75
N THR A 149 3.75 6.26 -7.95
CA THR A 149 3.97 7.56 -7.29
C THR A 149 3.75 7.44 -5.79
N PHE A 150 2.65 6.80 -5.38
CA PHE A 150 2.35 6.52 -3.98
C PHE A 150 3.48 5.75 -3.29
N MET A 151 3.87 4.60 -3.85
CA MET A 151 4.91 3.76 -3.26
C MET A 151 6.26 4.49 -3.20
N ARG A 152 6.59 5.25 -4.25
CA ARG A 152 7.79 6.09 -4.23
C ARG A 152 7.77 7.09 -3.08
N HIS A 153 6.67 7.80 -2.87
CA HIS A 153 6.56 8.76 -1.77
C HIS A 153 6.59 8.06 -0.41
N LEU A 154 5.84 6.97 -0.24
CA LEU A 154 5.80 6.21 1.01
C LEU A 154 7.19 5.73 1.42
N PHE A 155 7.91 5.04 0.52
CA PHE A 155 9.26 4.54 0.82
C PHE A 155 10.29 5.66 0.92
N ASN A 156 10.11 6.77 0.20
CA ASN A 156 10.99 7.92 0.39
C ASN A 156 10.82 8.55 1.77
N THR A 157 9.58 8.66 2.26
CA THR A 157 9.28 9.14 3.60
C THR A 157 9.86 8.19 4.65
N ILE A 158 9.62 6.87 4.52
CA ILE A 158 10.11 5.87 5.46
C ILE A 158 11.64 5.78 5.48
N ASP A 159 12.30 5.85 4.34
CA ASP A 159 13.76 5.66 4.25
C ASP A 159 14.56 6.92 4.58
N ASN A 160 14.00 8.12 4.35
CA ASN A 160 14.76 9.37 4.43
C ASN A 160 14.21 10.35 5.46
N ILE A 161 12.88 10.56 5.50
CA ILE A 161 12.27 11.56 6.38
C ILE A 161 12.18 11.03 7.81
N ILE A 162 11.67 9.81 8.00
CA ILE A 162 11.49 9.22 9.33
C ILE A 162 12.83 9.03 10.07
N PRO A 163 13.92 8.52 9.46
CA PRO A 163 15.21 8.42 10.14
C PRO A 163 15.77 9.77 10.58
N CYS A 164 15.56 10.82 9.78
CA CYS A 164 15.95 12.18 10.18
C CYS A 164 15.18 12.64 11.43
N LEU A 165 13.86 12.41 11.47
CA LEU A 165 13.03 12.73 12.64
C LEU A 165 13.42 11.93 13.88
N LEU A 166 13.66 10.63 13.70
CA LEU A 166 14.08 9.75 14.78
C LEU A 166 15.46 10.08 15.32
N PHE A 167 16.36 10.60 14.48
CA PHE A 167 17.66 11.06 14.94
C PHE A 167 17.49 12.14 16.01
N PHE A 168 16.67 13.15 15.74
CA PHE A 168 16.37 14.17 16.74
C PHE A 168 15.69 13.58 17.98
N ALA A 169 14.68 12.72 17.81
CA ALA A 169 13.99 12.09 18.94
C ALA A 169 14.91 11.19 19.82
N CYS A 170 15.96 10.61 19.24
CA CYS A 170 16.88 9.73 19.97
C CYS A 170 18.06 10.48 20.62
N PHE A 171 18.38 11.69 20.15
CA PHE A 171 19.55 12.45 20.62
C PHE A 171 19.19 13.79 21.28
N LEU A 172 17.91 14.03 21.56
CA LEU A 172 17.45 15.12 22.41
C LEU A 172 17.24 14.59 23.85
N PRO A 173 17.82 15.25 24.88
CA PRO A 173 17.72 14.79 26.27
C PRO A 173 16.29 14.60 26.76
N SER A 174 15.36 15.47 26.33
CA SER A 174 13.96 15.44 26.78
C SER A 174 13.09 14.40 26.08
N THR A 175 13.46 13.94 24.89
CA THR A 175 12.58 13.08 24.08
C THR A 175 13.02 11.62 24.01
N ASN A 176 14.29 11.32 24.29
CA ASN A 176 14.77 9.94 24.27
C ASN A 176 14.24 9.16 25.49
N PRO A 177 13.33 8.19 25.31
CA PRO A 177 12.67 7.52 26.42
C PRO A 177 13.64 6.66 27.25
N VAL A 178 14.70 6.13 26.63
CA VAL A 178 15.71 5.31 27.31
C VAL A 178 16.64 6.17 28.14
N TYR A 179 17.10 7.30 27.59
CA TYR A 179 17.92 8.25 28.33
C TYR A 179 17.14 8.83 29.52
N VAL A 180 15.91 9.29 29.31
CA VAL A 180 15.11 9.85 30.40
C VAL A 180 14.83 8.80 31.48
N ALA A 181 14.41 7.58 31.11
CA ALA A 181 14.21 6.53 32.11
C ALA A 181 15.49 6.21 32.91
N TYR A 182 16.66 6.24 32.26
CA TYR A 182 17.93 6.04 32.94
C TYR A 182 18.32 7.24 33.82
N ASN A 183 18.05 8.47 33.38
CA ASN A 183 18.24 9.69 34.15
C ASN A 183 17.36 9.70 35.41
N ASP A 184 16.09 9.34 35.30
CA ASP A 184 15.14 9.29 36.42
C ASP A 184 15.59 8.31 37.52
N ILE A 185 16.23 7.20 37.16
CA ILE A 185 16.70 6.19 38.12
C ILE A 185 18.03 6.61 38.77
N ARG A 186 18.90 7.32 38.03
CA ARG A 186 20.29 7.55 38.43
C ARG A 186 20.62 9.00 38.76
N HIS A 187 19.70 9.92 38.52
CA HIS A 187 19.86 11.38 38.68
C HIS A 187 21.15 11.87 38.01
N ILE A 188 21.33 11.55 36.73
CA ILE A 188 22.61 11.75 36.03
C ILE A 188 22.91 13.23 35.86
N GLU A 189 21.88 13.99 35.49
CA GLU A 189 22.01 15.43 35.26
C GLU A 189 22.31 16.22 36.55
N GLU A 190 21.89 15.71 37.70
CA GLU A 190 22.21 16.30 39.00
C GLU A 190 23.63 15.92 39.48
N ARG A 191 24.10 14.71 39.15
CA ARG A 191 25.34 14.14 39.71
C ARG A 191 26.58 14.41 38.88
N TYR A 192 26.44 14.56 37.56
CA TYR A 192 27.58 14.59 36.65
C TYR A 192 27.67 15.89 35.85
N HIS A 193 28.88 16.19 35.38
CA HIS A 193 29.13 17.34 34.51
C HIS A 193 28.37 17.18 33.17
N PRO A 194 27.87 18.28 32.54
CA PRO A 194 27.10 18.20 31.28
C PRO A 194 27.77 17.40 30.16
N ALA A 195 29.10 17.44 30.05
CA ALA A 195 29.84 16.62 29.08
C ALA A 195 29.64 15.11 29.27
N VAL A 196 29.53 14.65 30.51
CA VAL A 196 29.26 13.25 30.85
C VAL A 196 27.81 12.89 30.54
N CYS A 197 26.86 13.80 30.77
CA CYS A 197 25.45 13.61 30.36
C CYS A 197 25.32 13.46 28.84
N VAL A 198 26.03 14.28 28.07
CA VAL A 198 26.11 14.14 26.60
C VAL A 198 26.70 12.78 26.20
N LEU A 199 27.74 12.30 26.89
CA LEU A 199 28.28 10.97 26.63
C LEU A 199 27.24 9.87 26.89
N PHE A 200 26.50 9.94 28.01
CA PHE A 200 25.41 9.00 28.29
C PHE A 200 24.30 9.06 27.24
N LEU A 201 23.93 10.26 26.79
CA LEU A 201 22.94 10.46 25.73
C LEU A 201 23.40 9.82 24.42
N ILE A 202 24.69 9.94 24.06
CA ILE A 202 25.23 9.30 22.85
C ILE A 202 25.21 7.77 23.00
N VAL A 203 25.66 7.25 24.14
CA VAL A 203 25.76 5.81 24.43
C VAL A 203 24.37 5.14 24.45
N LEU A 204 23.34 5.81 24.96
CA LEU A 204 21.97 5.29 24.98
C LEU A 204 21.18 5.63 23.71
N GLY A 205 21.45 6.78 23.10
CA GLY A 205 20.81 7.25 21.87
C GLY A 205 21.15 6.40 20.66
N PHE A 206 22.42 5.99 20.50
CA PHE A 206 22.83 5.20 19.34
C PHE A 206 22.16 3.81 19.25
N PRO A 207 22.14 2.97 20.32
CA PRO A 207 21.42 1.70 20.30
C PRO A 207 19.91 1.88 20.11
N THR A 208 19.31 2.92 20.71
CA THR A 208 17.89 3.23 20.56
C THR A 208 17.58 3.56 19.09
N PHE A 209 18.36 4.47 18.49
CA PHE A 209 18.22 4.87 17.10
C PHE A 209 18.40 3.68 16.15
N ALA A 210 19.48 2.89 16.31
CA ALA A 210 19.74 1.71 15.50
C ALA A 210 18.61 0.66 15.64
N GLY A 211 18.12 0.42 16.86
CA GLY A 211 17.01 -0.48 17.12
C GLY A 211 15.74 -0.06 16.38
N VAL A 212 15.34 1.20 16.47
CA VAL A 212 14.16 1.72 15.77
C VAL A 212 14.33 1.66 14.25
N LEU A 213 15.53 1.94 13.72
CA LEU A 213 15.80 1.83 12.28
C LEU A 213 15.71 0.39 11.76
N ILE A 214 16.11 -0.60 12.55
CA ILE A 214 15.95 -2.04 12.22
C ILE A 214 14.46 -2.41 12.20
N VAL A 215 13.70 -1.96 13.22
CA VAL A 215 12.26 -2.18 13.30
C VAL A 215 11.55 -1.61 12.07
N LEU A 216 11.81 -0.34 11.75
CA LEU A 216 11.21 0.32 10.59
C LEU A 216 11.57 -0.34 9.27
N ALA A 217 12.84 -0.71 9.06
CA ALA A 217 13.24 -1.39 7.83
C ALA A 217 12.55 -2.76 7.68
N SER A 218 12.38 -3.49 8.78
CA SER A 218 11.69 -4.78 8.80
C SER A 218 10.20 -4.61 8.44
N ILE A 219 9.52 -3.64 9.06
CA ILE A 219 8.14 -3.30 8.74
C ILE A 219 8.01 -2.87 7.28
N ALA A 220 8.92 -2.02 6.80
CA ALA A 220 8.90 -1.50 5.43
C ALA A 220 9.00 -2.60 4.37
N ILE A 221 9.89 -3.59 4.56
CA ILE A 221 9.99 -4.75 3.65
C ILE A 221 8.70 -5.56 3.65
N CYS A 222 8.10 -5.79 4.82
CA CYS A 222 6.84 -6.53 4.92
C CYS A 222 5.69 -5.78 4.23
N LEU A 223 5.58 -4.46 4.46
CA LEU A 223 4.60 -3.62 3.79
C LEU A 223 4.80 -3.60 2.26
N LEU A 224 6.05 -3.61 1.79
CA LEU A 224 6.36 -3.63 0.36
C LEU A 224 5.88 -4.92 -0.31
N ILE A 225 6.22 -6.07 0.27
CA ILE A 225 5.88 -7.38 -0.32
C ILE A 225 4.36 -7.60 -0.26
N SER A 226 3.71 -7.27 0.86
CA SER A 226 2.25 -7.34 0.98
C SER A 226 1.56 -6.35 0.03
N GLY A 227 2.01 -5.09 -0.01
CA GLY A 227 1.48 -4.06 -0.91
C GLY A 227 1.66 -4.41 -2.40
N TYR A 228 2.73 -5.13 -2.74
CA TYR A 228 2.96 -5.66 -4.09
C TYR A 228 1.91 -6.67 -4.53
N GLY A 229 1.56 -7.63 -3.66
CA GLY A 229 0.48 -8.58 -3.92
C GLY A 229 -0.85 -7.87 -4.22
N VAL A 230 -1.24 -6.91 -3.37
CA VAL A 230 -2.49 -6.14 -3.54
C VAL A 230 -2.49 -5.33 -4.85
N ALA A 231 -1.40 -4.62 -5.13
CA ALA A 231 -1.26 -3.82 -6.34
C ALA A 231 -1.33 -4.69 -7.61
N CYS A 232 -0.66 -5.84 -7.60
CA CYS A 232 -0.67 -6.82 -8.69
C CYS A 232 -2.09 -7.37 -8.93
N LEU A 233 -2.78 -7.80 -7.86
CA LEU A 233 -4.17 -8.24 -7.93
C LEU A 233 -5.07 -7.18 -8.57
N TYR A 234 -5.01 -5.94 -8.10
CA TYR A 234 -5.85 -4.86 -8.61
C TYR A 234 -5.56 -4.53 -10.08
N LEU A 235 -4.29 -4.34 -10.43
CA LEU A 235 -3.88 -3.97 -11.79
C LEU A 235 -4.29 -5.02 -12.81
N TRP A 236 -4.00 -6.29 -12.54
CA TRP A 236 -4.34 -7.36 -13.48
C TRP A 236 -5.83 -7.61 -13.56
N THR A 237 -6.57 -7.42 -12.46
CA THR A 237 -8.03 -7.49 -12.51
C THR A 237 -8.60 -6.41 -13.44
N LEU A 238 -8.06 -5.19 -13.42
CA LEU A 238 -8.46 -4.14 -14.38
C LEU A 238 -8.16 -4.51 -15.84
N VAL A 239 -7.03 -5.16 -16.10
CA VAL A 239 -6.62 -5.57 -17.45
C VAL A 239 -7.60 -6.60 -18.03
N ILE A 240 -8.05 -7.57 -17.22
CA ILE A 240 -8.93 -8.65 -17.72
C ILE A 240 -10.40 -8.25 -17.84
N ILE A 241 -10.82 -7.13 -17.27
CA ILE A 241 -12.22 -6.67 -17.34
C ILE A 241 -12.59 -6.41 -18.80
N PRO A 242 -13.60 -7.11 -19.35
CA PRO A 242 -14.07 -6.86 -20.70
C PRO A 242 -14.56 -5.41 -20.83
N PRO A 243 -14.30 -4.69 -21.93
CA PRO A 243 -14.82 -3.33 -22.10
C PRO A 243 -16.34 -3.31 -22.11
N ASP A 244 -16.94 -2.27 -21.51
CA ASP A 244 -18.40 -2.10 -21.51
C ASP A 244 -18.92 -1.83 -22.93
N ARG A 245 -19.87 -2.67 -23.40
CA ARG A 245 -20.45 -2.54 -24.74
C ARG A 245 -21.18 -1.21 -24.92
N GLU A 246 -21.81 -0.68 -23.88
CA GLU A 246 -22.63 0.54 -23.95
C GLU A 246 -21.78 1.83 -23.95
N ALA A 247 -20.75 1.90 -23.10
CA ALA A 247 -19.76 2.96 -23.15
C ALA A 247 -19.12 3.09 -24.54
N TRP A 248 -18.79 1.95 -25.18
CA TRP A 248 -18.26 1.92 -26.53
C TRP A 248 -19.29 2.32 -27.60
N GLY A 249 -20.55 1.91 -27.44
CA GLY A 249 -21.64 2.34 -28.33
C GLY A 249 -21.85 3.86 -28.33
N ARG A 250 -21.58 4.54 -27.19
CA ARG A 250 -21.64 6.01 -27.08
C ARG A 250 -20.42 6.68 -27.72
N VAL A 251 -19.19 6.27 -27.38
CA VAL A 251 -17.96 6.82 -28.00
C VAL A 251 -17.97 6.65 -29.52
N ARG A 252 -18.49 5.52 -30.02
CA ARG A 252 -18.64 5.28 -31.46
C ARG A 252 -19.63 6.23 -32.12
N ARG A 253 -20.76 6.53 -31.47
CA ARG A 253 -21.69 7.54 -31.98
C ARG A 253 -21.02 8.91 -32.07
N THR A 254 -20.25 9.30 -31.05
CA THR A 254 -19.53 10.59 -31.05
C THR A 254 -18.43 10.65 -32.13
N ILE A 255 -17.65 9.58 -32.32
CA ILE A 255 -16.60 9.54 -33.36
C ILE A 255 -17.21 9.51 -34.77
N VAL A 256 -18.27 8.73 -34.99
CA VAL A 256 -18.97 8.69 -36.29
C VAL A 256 -19.59 10.05 -36.60
N LEU A 257 -20.26 10.68 -35.63
CA LEU A 257 -20.83 12.03 -35.77
C LEU A 257 -19.74 13.07 -36.06
N ASN A 258 -18.59 13.04 -35.36
CA ASN A 258 -17.48 13.96 -35.60
C ASN A 258 -16.77 13.70 -36.94
N SER A 259 -16.65 12.45 -37.37
CA SER A 259 -16.06 12.12 -38.69
C SER A 259 -16.97 12.53 -39.85
N HIS A 260 -18.29 12.46 -39.67
CA HIS A 260 -19.25 12.98 -40.65
C HIS A 260 -19.32 14.51 -40.64
N ALA A 261 -19.19 15.16 -39.47
CA ALA A 261 -19.10 16.61 -39.38
C ALA A 261 -17.80 17.16 -39.99
N SER A 262 -16.67 16.47 -39.80
CA SER A 262 -15.38 16.84 -40.39
C SER A 262 -15.36 16.65 -41.92
N LYS A 263 -16.07 15.65 -42.46
CA LYS A 263 -16.26 15.52 -43.92
C LYS A 263 -17.20 16.56 -44.52
N ARG A 264 -18.06 17.20 -43.73
CA ARG A 264 -19.01 18.22 -44.20
C ARG A 264 -18.42 19.63 -44.26
N ASN A 265 -17.33 19.89 -43.55
CA ASN A 265 -16.70 21.21 -43.46
C ASN A 265 -15.47 21.38 -44.36
N ASN A 266 -15.24 20.48 -45.32
CA ASN A 266 -14.20 20.60 -46.34
C ASN A 266 -14.72 21.10 -47.70
N GLU A 267 -15.91 21.69 -47.76
CA GLU A 267 -16.32 22.54 -48.88
C GLU A 267 -15.94 23.99 -48.56
N SER A 268 -14.70 24.34 -48.87
CA SER A 268 -14.35 25.74 -49.13
C SER A 268 -15.05 26.18 -50.41
N LEU A 269 -15.75 27.31 -50.31
CA LEU A 269 -16.14 28.14 -51.45
C LEU A 269 -15.04 28.18 -52.53
N SER A 270 -15.36 27.74 -53.75
CA SER A 270 -15.05 28.51 -54.95
C SER A 270 -15.91 28.03 -56.11
N ASN A 271 -16.68 28.96 -56.67
CA ASN A 271 -17.32 28.98 -57.99
C ASN A 271 -17.17 27.72 -58.86
N TRP A 272 -18.29 27.20 -59.37
CA TRP A 272 -18.60 27.13 -60.80
C TRP A 272 -20.04 26.62 -60.99
N GLY A 273 -20.87 27.47 -61.61
CA GLY A 273 -22.17 27.07 -62.13
C GLY A 273 -22.05 26.32 -63.46
N LYS A 274 -23.19 25.74 -63.88
CA LYS A 274 -23.42 24.87 -65.07
C LYS A 274 -22.92 23.44 -64.82
N VAL A 275 -23.74 22.39 -64.87
CA VAL A 275 -24.68 22.04 -65.94
C VAL A 275 -25.82 21.19 -65.38
N ARG A 276 -27.03 21.62 -65.72
CA ARG A 276 -28.30 20.89 -65.64
C ARG A 276 -28.32 19.81 -66.74
N ASN A 277 -29.03 18.72 -66.49
CA ASN A 277 -29.49 17.67 -67.42
C ASN A 277 -28.60 16.44 -67.57
N ALA A 278 -29.03 15.35 -66.93
CA ALA A 278 -29.33 14.10 -67.62
C ALA A 278 -30.07 13.15 -66.66
N VAL A 279 -31.40 13.16 -66.77
CA VAL A 279 -32.24 12.01 -66.49
C VAL A 279 -31.84 10.89 -67.47
N VAL A 280 -32.13 9.64 -67.11
CA VAL A 280 -32.11 8.42 -67.96
C VAL A 280 -30.81 7.61 -67.92
N THR A 281 -30.70 6.71 -66.95
CA THR A 281 -30.74 5.23 -67.15
C THR A 281 -30.22 4.49 -65.91
N LYS A 282 -30.96 3.45 -65.50
CA LYS A 282 -30.54 2.45 -64.50
C LYS A 282 -29.26 1.74 -64.97
N PRO A 283 -28.47 1.21 -64.02
CA PRO A 283 -28.60 -0.23 -63.80
C PRO A 283 -28.91 -0.57 -62.34
N ARG A 284 -29.79 -1.56 -62.15
CA ARG A 284 -29.86 -2.37 -60.93
C ARG A 284 -28.49 -3.02 -60.74
N LEU A 285 -27.65 -2.45 -59.88
CA LEU A 285 -26.58 -3.19 -59.25
C LEU A 285 -27.24 -4.20 -58.30
N LYS A 286 -27.17 -5.47 -58.69
CA LYS A 286 -27.31 -6.61 -57.78
C LYS A 286 -26.38 -6.32 -56.60
N PHE A 287 -26.96 -6.05 -55.44
CA PHE A 287 -26.22 -6.12 -54.18
C PHE A 287 -25.90 -7.60 -53.99
N GLU A 288 -24.70 -7.95 -54.43
CA GLU A 288 -24.06 -9.22 -54.19
C GLU A 288 -24.01 -9.44 -52.69
N LYS A 289 -24.49 -10.63 -52.31
CA LYS A 289 -24.71 -11.08 -50.95
C LYS A 289 -23.36 -11.51 -50.37
N ASP A 290 -22.39 -10.62 -50.36
CA ASP A 290 -21.17 -10.78 -49.57
C ASP A 290 -21.50 -10.43 -48.12
N ARG A 291 -22.21 -11.38 -47.49
CA ARG A 291 -22.15 -11.62 -46.05
C ARG A 291 -20.79 -12.21 -45.68
N GLU A 292 -19.71 -11.62 -46.18
CA GLU A 292 -18.47 -11.66 -45.43
C GLU A 292 -18.66 -10.76 -44.22
N THR A 293 -18.89 -11.44 -43.11
CA THR A 293 -18.51 -11.20 -41.72
C THR A 293 -17.33 -10.25 -41.46
N ARG A 294 -17.25 -9.08 -42.12
CA ARG A 294 -16.49 -7.93 -41.63
C ARG A 294 -17.27 -7.34 -40.49
N ASN A 295 -17.23 -8.04 -39.36
CA ASN A 295 -17.55 -7.44 -38.08
C ASN A 295 -16.45 -6.39 -37.82
N PRO A 296 -16.71 -5.07 -37.92
CA PRO A 296 -15.72 -4.04 -37.62
C PRO A 296 -15.46 -3.95 -36.10
N GLN A 297 -15.91 -4.96 -35.34
CA GLN A 297 -15.66 -5.19 -33.92
C GLN A 297 -14.34 -5.94 -33.66
N GLY A 298 -13.38 -5.89 -34.59
CA GLY A 298 -12.00 -6.38 -34.40
C GLY A 298 -11.20 -5.57 -33.37
N LYS A 299 -11.81 -5.16 -32.25
CA LYS A 299 -11.09 -4.65 -31.09
C LYS A 299 -11.12 -5.70 -29.99
N MET A 300 -9.92 -6.23 -29.75
CA MET A 300 -9.49 -7.35 -28.92
C MET A 300 -10.41 -7.61 -27.72
N ARG A 301 -11.34 -8.56 -27.91
CA ARG A 301 -11.87 -9.30 -26.78
C ARG A 301 -10.89 -10.42 -26.49
N LEU A 302 -10.47 -10.53 -25.24
CA LEU A 302 -9.78 -11.72 -24.80
C LEU A 302 -10.66 -12.95 -25.07
N PRO A 303 -10.11 -13.98 -25.73
CA PRO A 303 -10.80 -15.26 -25.85
C PRO A 303 -11.24 -15.76 -24.47
N PHE A 304 -12.45 -16.30 -24.39
CA PHE A 304 -13.00 -16.82 -23.13
C PHE A 304 -12.03 -17.72 -22.36
N PRO A 305 -11.34 -18.69 -22.99
CA PRO A 305 -10.37 -19.54 -22.28
C PRO A 305 -9.23 -18.76 -21.63
N ILE A 306 -8.72 -17.72 -22.30
CA ILE A 306 -7.63 -16.88 -21.79
C ILE A 306 -8.13 -16.05 -20.61
N SER A 307 -9.30 -15.40 -20.72
CA SER A 307 -9.89 -14.64 -19.61
C SER A 307 -10.10 -15.50 -18.36
N ILE A 308 -10.60 -16.73 -18.53
CA ILE A 308 -10.80 -17.67 -17.42
C ILE A 308 -9.46 -18.13 -16.83
N HIS A 309 -8.47 -18.39 -17.67
CA HIS A 309 -7.13 -18.77 -17.20
C HIS A 309 -6.47 -17.64 -16.40
N SER A 310 -6.45 -16.41 -16.93
CA SER A 310 -5.95 -15.24 -16.21
C SER A 310 -6.69 -15.00 -14.89
N TYR A 311 -8.01 -15.21 -14.87
CA TYR A 311 -8.79 -15.10 -13.64
C TYR A 311 -8.41 -16.16 -12.59
N LYS A 312 -8.15 -17.41 -13.02
CA LYS A 312 -7.65 -18.47 -12.13
C LYS A 312 -6.26 -18.15 -11.57
N CYS A 313 -5.38 -17.57 -12.38
CA CYS A 313 -4.09 -17.05 -11.92
C CYS A 313 -4.29 -16.02 -10.80
N LEU A 314 -5.16 -15.02 -11.00
CA LEU A 314 -5.47 -14.02 -9.97
C LEU A 314 -6.10 -14.62 -8.72
N ARG A 315 -6.90 -15.68 -8.86
CA ARG A 315 -7.45 -16.41 -7.71
C ARG A 315 -6.34 -17.05 -6.89
N ILE A 316 -5.35 -17.67 -7.52
CA ILE A 316 -4.19 -18.24 -6.84
C ILE A 316 -3.44 -17.13 -6.08
N LEU A 317 -3.20 -15.97 -6.72
CA LEU A 317 -2.55 -14.85 -6.05
C LEU A 317 -3.33 -14.35 -4.83
N SER A 318 -4.66 -14.27 -4.95
CA SER A 318 -5.55 -13.87 -3.85
C SER A 318 -5.46 -14.84 -2.68
N ILE A 319 -5.41 -16.15 -2.95
CA ILE A 319 -5.25 -17.18 -1.92
C ILE A 319 -3.91 -17.02 -1.21
N ILE A 320 -2.80 -16.90 -1.94
CA ILE A 320 -1.49 -16.78 -1.31
C ILE A 320 -1.39 -15.47 -0.50
N HIS A 321 -1.95 -14.38 -1.01
CA HIS A 321 -1.96 -13.12 -0.28
C HIS A 321 -2.84 -13.17 0.98
N SER A 322 -3.97 -13.89 0.94
CA SER A 322 -4.82 -14.12 2.11
C SER A 322 -4.12 -14.95 3.18
N GLU A 323 -3.36 -15.98 2.78
CA GLU A 323 -2.57 -16.79 3.71
C GLU A 323 -1.52 -15.94 4.43
N ILE A 324 -0.87 -15.03 3.70
CA ILE A 324 0.11 -14.10 4.28
C ILE A 324 -0.52 -13.06 5.18
N ALA A 325 -1.68 -12.52 4.79
CA ALA A 325 -2.39 -11.58 5.64
C ALA A 325 -2.78 -12.24 6.97
N HIS A 326 -3.15 -13.52 6.95
CA HIS A 326 -3.43 -14.30 8.15
C HIS A 326 -2.18 -14.55 9.00
N ASP A 327 -1.05 -14.92 8.39
CA ASP A 327 0.22 -15.12 9.10
C ASP A 327 0.79 -13.80 9.67
N LEU A 328 0.55 -12.69 8.97
CA LEU A 328 0.95 -11.34 9.35
C LEU A 328 -0.24 -10.60 9.96
N VAL A 329 -0.65 -11.01 11.17
CA VAL A 329 -1.76 -10.41 11.94
C VAL A 329 -1.73 -8.87 11.93
N THR A 330 -0.55 -8.24 11.91
CA THR A 330 -0.41 -6.77 11.77
C THR A 330 -1.07 -6.21 10.51
N THR A 331 -1.05 -6.95 9.39
CA THR A 331 -1.75 -6.59 8.15
C THR A 331 -3.26 -6.55 8.37
N CYS A 332 -3.82 -7.37 9.25
CA CYS A 332 -5.24 -7.30 9.63
C CYS A 332 -5.49 -6.17 10.66
N LEU A 333 -4.52 -5.90 11.54
CA LEU A 333 -4.60 -4.86 12.56
C LEU A 333 -4.18 -3.46 12.07
N HIS A 334 -3.86 -3.27 10.79
CA HIS A 334 -3.37 -1.98 10.28
C HIS A 334 -4.34 -0.83 10.59
N HIS A 335 -5.65 -1.06 10.45
CA HIS A 335 -6.68 -0.08 10.79
C HIS A 335 -6.59 0.36 12.25
N PHE A 336 -6.46 -0.61 13.17
CA PHE A 336 -6.29 -0.34 14.59
C PHE A 336 -5.02 0.48 14.84
N PHE A 337 -3.88 0.07 14.28
CA PHE A 337 -2.62 0.81 14.44
C PHE A 337 -2.68 2.22 13.87
N CYS A 338 -3.22 2.41 12.67
CA CYS A 338 -3.36 3.72 12.04
C CYS A 338 -4.33 4.64 12.81
N ALA A 339 -5.47 4.10 13.26
CA ALA A 339 -6.44 4.85 14.05
C ALA A 339 -5.85 5.27 15.40
N THR A 340 -5.23 4.35 16.14
CA THR A 340 -4.61 4.67 17.44
C THR A 340 -3.46 5.65 17.29
N ALA A 341 -2.56 5.45 16.34
CA ALA A 341 -1.44 6.37 16.09
C ALA A 341 -1.93 7.77 15.66
N SER A 342 -3.00 7.84 14.85
CA SER A 342 -3.59 9.12 14.45
C SER A 342 -4.31 9.81 15.60
N THR A 343 -5.04 9.06 16.44
CA THR A 343 -5.66 9.60 17.66
C THR A 343 -4.61 10.17 18.60
N LEU A 344 -3.51 9.46 18.84
CA LEU A 344 -2.41 9.96 19.66
C LEU A 344 -1.78 11.21 19.04
N ALA A 345 -1.44 11.18 17.75
CA ALA A 345 -0.86 12.32 17.06
C ALA A 345 -1.78 13.56 17.09
N LEU A 346 -3.09 13.38 16.89
CA LEU A 346 -4.06 14.46 16.94
C LEU A 346 -4.25 14.98 18.37
N TYR A 347 -4.32 14.10 19.36
CA TYR A 347 -4.38 14.47 20.78
C TYR A 347 -3.19 15.36 21.17
N PHE A 348 -1.97 14.90 20.93
CA PHE A 348 -0.76 15.67 21.27
C PHE A 348 -0.64 16.94 20.44
N LEU A 349 -1.10 16.95 19.18
CA LEU A 349 -1.15 18.16 18.38
C LEU A 349 -2.12 19.19 18.97
N VAL A 350 -3.30 18.78 19.44
CA VAL A 350 -4.28 19.69 20.05
C VAL A 350 -3.78 20.22 21.40
N VAL A 351 -3.25 19.33 22.26
CA VAL A 351 -2.70 19.72 23.57
C VAL A 351 -1.51 20.68 23.42
N ASP A 352 -0.64 20.43 22.45
CA ASP A 352 0.52 21.30 22.21
C ASP A 352 0.14 22.63 21.54
N LEU A 353 -0.99 22.69 20.81
CA LEU A 353 -1.55 23.94 20.28
C LEU A 353 -2.28 24.76 21.35
N SER A 354 -2.84 24.12 22.38
CA SER A 354 -3.48 24.82 23.51
C SER A 354 -2.48 25.38 24.52
N ASN A 355 -1.32 24.74 24.64
CA ASN A 355 -0.22 25.23 25.48
C ASN A 355 0.57 26.32 24.73
N ASP A 356 0.88 27.42 25.40
CA ASP A 356 1.45 28.64 24.80
C ASP A 356 2.66 28.39 23.87
N PHE A 357 2.70 29.11 22.75
CA PHE A 357 3.56 28.92 21.57
C PHE A 357 5.09 29.08 21.77
N SER A 358 5.59 29.32 22.98
CA SER A 358 6.92 29.91 23.16
C SER A 358 8.09 28.91 23.18
N SER A 359 7.86 27.59 23.31
CA SER A 359 8.95 26.61 23.40
C SER A 359 9.35 26.04 22.02
N SER A 360 10.64 25.99 21.70
CA SER A 360 11.15 25.40 20.45
C SER A 360 10.87 23.89 20.34
N GLN A 361 10.71 23.20 21.47
CA GLN A 361 10.35 21.78 21.54
C GLN A 361 8.94 21.51 20.98
N SER A 362 8.02 22.49 21.10
CA SER A 362 6.67 22.40 20.53
C SER A 362 6.68 22.23 19.01
N LEU A 363 7.58 22.93 18.30
CA LEU A 363 7.64 22.88 16.83
C LEU A 363 8.05 21.50 16.31
N PHE A 364 9.03 20.87 16.94
CA PHE A 364 9.47 19.52 16.58
C PHE A 364 8.34 18.50 16.79
N LEU A 365 7.67 18.57 17.95
CA LEU A 365 6.54 17.70 18.28
C LEU A 365 5.39 17.86 17.28
N ARG A 366 4.98 19.10 16.99
CA ARG A 366 3.93 19.41 15.98
C ARG A 366 4.28 18.82 14.62
N PHE A 367 5.51 19.01 14.17
CA PHE A 367 5.96 18.48 12.89
C PHE A 367 5.92 16.95 12.87
N LEU A 368 6.36 16.29 13.95
CA LEU A 368 6.32 14.84 14.08
C LEU A 368 4.87 14.31 14.07
N CYS A 369 3.95 14.96 14.80
CA CYS A 369 2.52 14.62 14.79
C CYS A 369 1.90 14.76 13.40
N ILE A 370 2.18 15.87 12.68
CA ILE A 370 1.67 16.10 11.33
C ILE A 370 2.18 15.03 10.36
N VAL A 371 3.49 14.72 10.38
CA VAL A 371 4.07 13.68 9.52
C VAL A 371 3.44 12.32 9.83
N LEU A 372 3.25 11.98 11.10
CA LEU A 372 2.62 10.72 11.50
C LEU A 372 1.16 10.63 11.04
N LEU A 373 0.37 11.71 11.19
CA LEU A 373 -1.01 11.79 10.69
C LEU A 373 -1.08 11.58 9.17
N ILE A 374 -0.23 12.28 8.42
CA ILE A 374 -0.17 12.14 6.95
C ILE A 374 0.16 10.69 6.57
N ILE A 375 1.16 10.08 7.22
CA ILE A 375 1.54 8.68 6.95
C ILE A 375 0.37 7.72 7.25
N CYS A 376 -0.27 7.86 8.41
CA CYS A 376 -1.37 6.98 8.81
C CYS A 376 -2.57 7.11 7.85
N VAL A 377 -2.97 8.32 7.48
CA VAL A 377 -4.03 8.57 6.49
C VAL A 377 -3.66 7.98 5.13
N LEU A 378 -2.41 8.13 4.68
CA LEU A 378 -1.95 7.60 3.39
C LEU A 378 -1.93 6.07 3.37
N VAL A 379 -1.44 5.42 4.43
CA VAL A 379 -1.41 3.95 4.55
C VAL A 379 -2.82 3.39 4.60
N GLU A 380 -3.71 3.99 5.38
CA GLU A 380 -5.11 3.60 5.51
C GLU A 380 -5.86 3.76 4.19
N TRP A 381 -5.77 4.94 3.59
CA TRP A 381 -6.38 5.23 2.29
C TRP A 381 -5.91 4.27 1.22
N PHE A 382 -4.61 3.96 1.19
CA PHE A 382 -4.04 3.02 0.23
C PHE A 382 -4.61 1.62 0.44
N THR A 383 -4.48 1.07 1.65
CA THR A 383 -4.87 -0.31 1.94
C THR A 383 -6.34 -0.53 1.58
N ILE A 384 -7.20 0.40 1.96
CA ILE A 384 -8.65 0.27 1.74
C ILE A 384 -9.03 0.53 0.30
N SER A 385 -8.48 1.59 -0.31
CA SER A 385 -8.79 1.92 -1.71
C SER A 385 -8.39 0.79 -2.64
N PHE A 386 -7.21 0.20 -2.46
CA PHE A 386 -6.71 -0.83 -3.37
C PHE A 386 -7.41 -2.17 -3.15
N VAL A 387 -7.65 -2.59 -1.91
CA VAL A 387 -8.41 -3.82 -1.62
C VAL A 387 -9.86 -3.68 -2.10
N SER A 388 -10.52 -2.56 -1.80
CA SER A 388 -11.89 -2.27 -2.25
C SER A 388 -12.01 -2.24 -3.78
N LYS A 389 -11.09 -1.55 -4.46
CA LYS A 389 -11.10 -1.47 -5.93
C LYS A 389 -10.75 -2.81 -6.57
N GLY A 390 -9.83 -3.60 -6.01
CA GLY A 390 -9.54 -4.96 -6.45
C GLY A 390 -10.76 -5.87 -6.40
N SER A 391 -11.46 -5.89 -5.26
CA SER A 391 -12.69 -6.68 -5.08
C SER A 391 -13.81 -6.23 -6.03
N SER A 392 -14.02 -4.91 -6.15
CA SER A 392 -15.02 -4.33 -7.05
C SER A 392 -14.72 -4.66 -8.52
N ALA A 393 -13.44 -4.57 -8.92
CA ALA A 393 -12.98 -4.93 -10.25
C ALA A 393 -13.22 -6.42 -10.54
N SER A 394 -13.01 -7.30 -9.56
CA SER A 394 -13.23 -8.74 -9.73
C SER A 394 -14.71 -9.07 -9.90
N ARG A 395 -15.60 -8.40 -9.15
CA ARG A 395 -17.06 -8.55 -9.32
C ARG A 395 -17.52 -8.05 -10.67
N LEU A 396 -17.02 -6.89 -11.09
CA LEU A 396 -17.32 -6.30 -12.38
C LEU A 396 -16.85 -7.20 -13.53
N PHE A 397 -15.68 -7.81 -13.41
CA PHE A 397 -15.19 -8.83 -14.35
C PHE A 397 -16.22 -9.96 -14.50
N LEU A 398 -16.61 -10.61 -13.39
CA LEU A 398 -17.57 -11.70 -13.43
C LEU A 398 -18.90 -11.27 -14.04
N GLN A 399 -19.45 -10.15 -13.60
CA GLN A 399 -20.71 -9.62 -14.13
C GLN A 399 -20.66 -9.40 -15.65
N ARG A 400 -19.56 -8.83 -16.17
CA ARG A 400 -19.38 -8.62 -17.61
C ARG A 400 -19.18 -9.93 -18.35
N MET A 401 -18.43 -10.87 -17.79
CA MET A 401 -18.26 -12.20 -18.36
C MET A 401 -19.59 -12.94 -18.47
N TYR A 402 -20.43 -12.90 -17.43
CA TYR A 402 -21.80 -13.46 -17.48
C TYR A 402 -22.62 -12.84 -18.60
N LYS A 403 -22.66 -11.50 -18.71
CA LYS A 403 -23.41 -10.81 -19.77
C LYS A 403 -22.91 -11.18 -21.18
N LEU A 404 -21.60 -11.35 -21.35
CA LEU A 404 -21.01 -11.65 -22.65
C LEU A 404 -21.18 -13.11 -23.07
N HIS A 405 -21.16 -14.04 -22.12
CA HIS A 405 -21.10 -15.49 -22.36
C HIS A 405 -22.34 -16.25 -21.84
N ALA A 406 -23.42 -15.53 -21.51
CA ALA A 406 -24.67 -16.14 -21.05
C ALA A 406 -25.28 -17.13 -22.06
N GLY A 407 -24.97 -17.00 -23.36
CA GLY A 407 -25.52 -17.85 -24.41
C GLY A 407 -25.03 -19.31 -24.38
N GLY A 408 -23.82 -19.57 -23.90
CA GLY A 408 -23.22 -20.90 -23.90
C GLY A 408 -23.53 -21.69 -22.61
N LYS A 409 -24.10 -22.90 -22.72
CA LYS A 409 -24.35 -23.78 -21.55
C LYS A 409 -23.05 -24.11 -20.80
N TYR A 410 -21.97 -24.38 -21.53
CA TYR A 410 -20.64 -24.68 -20.98
C TYR A 410 -20.02 -23.46 -20.28
N GLU A 411 -19.98 -22.31 -20.96
CA GLU A 411 -19.41 -21.06 -20.43
C GLU A 411 -20.15 -20.62 -19.16
N ARG A 412 -21.48 -20.71 -19.15
CA ARG A 412 -22.31 -20.41 -17.98
C ARG A 412 -21.98 -21.32 -16.79
N LYS A 413 -21.79 -22.63 -17.02
CA LYS A 413 -21.41 -23.58 -15.96
C LYS A 413 -20.05 -23.23 -15.37
N ILE A 414 -19.08 -22.86 -16.21
CA ILE A 414 -17.76 -22.40 -15.74
C ILE A 414 -17.90 -21.13 -14.92
N LEU A 415 -18.60 -20.12 -15.43
CA LEU A 415 -18.75 -18.84 -14.72
C LEU A 415 -19.46 -19.01 -13.36
N HIS A 416 -20.45 -19.92 -13.25
CA HIS A 416 -21.08 -20.26 -11.97
C HIS A 416 -20.15 -20.95 -10.97
N SER A 417 -19.11 -21.63 -11.44
CA SER A 417 -18.09 -22.21 -10.57
C SER A 417 -17.04 -21.18 -10.10
N LEU A 418 -17.00 -19.99 -10.71
CA LEU A 418 -16.08 -18.93 -10.31
C LEU A 418 -16.70 -18.07 -9.22
N THR A 419 -16.02 -18.00 -8.08
CA THR A 419 -16.28 -17.02 -7.04
C THR A 419 -15.51 -15.73 -7.32
N PRO A 420 -15.99 -14.56 -6.88
CA PRO A 420 -15.21 -13.33 -6.90
C PRO A 420 -13.85 -13.54 -6.22
N ASN A 421 -12.79 -13.01 -6.82
CA ASN A 421 -11.49 -12.88 -6.20
C ASN A 421 -11.54 -11.69 -5.23
N SER A 422 -12.43 -11.75 -4.25
CA SER A 422 -12.30 -10.96 -3.04
C SER A 422 -11.28 -11.68 -2.18
N ILE A 423 -10.25 -10.96 -1.74
CA ILE A 423 -9.43 -11.43 -0.63
C ILE A 423 -10.43 -11.53 0.53
N ASN A 424 -10.77 -12.75 0.94
CA ASN A 424 -11.72 -13.00 2.02
C ASN A 424 -11.02 -12.73 3.35
N LEU A 425 -10.48 -11.52 3.51
CA LEU A 425 -10.19 -11.00 4.83
C LEU A 425 -11.56 -10.93 5.50
N GLU A 426 -11.73 -11.49 6.68
CA GLU A 426 -12.92 -11.31 7.54
C GLU A 426 -13.31 -9.81 7.63
N PHE A 427 -12.31 -8.93 7.49
CA PHE A 427 -12.44 -7.48 7.31
C PHE A 427 -13.35 -7.05 6.14
N MET A 428 -13.43 -7.82 5.05
CA MET A 428 -14.21 -7.47 3.87
C MET A 428 -15.72 -7.50 4.11
N GLU A 429 -16.22 -8.24 5.10
CA GLU A 429 -17.65 -8.21 5.44
C GLU A 429 -18.05 -6.84 5.98
N SER A 430 -17.15 -6.17 6.73
CA SER A 430 -17.32 -4.76 7.10
C SER A 430 -17.16 -3.81 5.89
N VAL A 431 -16.29 -4.15 4.94
CA VAL A 431 -16.05 -3.37 3.71
C VAL A 431 -17.16 -3.54 2.67
N GLU A 432 -17.99 -4.59 2.74
CA GLU A 432 -19.12 -4.74 1.82
C GLU A 432 -20.16 -3.62 1.97
N THR A 433 -20.26 -3.01 3.16
CA THR A 433 -21.03 -1.78 3.39
C THR A 433 -20.42 -0.52 2.71
N ILE A 434 -19.19 -0.61 2.20
CA ILE A 434 -18.44 0.49 1.52
C ILE A 434 -18.75 0.57 0.02
N ARG A 435 -19.40 -0.47 -0.55
CA ARG A 435 -19.58 -0.68 -1.99
C ARG A 435 -20.41 0.41 -2.70
N ASP A 436 -21.31 1.10 -2.01
CA ASP A 436 -22.33 1.93 -2.65
C ASP A 436 -21.96 3.44 -2.75
N GLY A 437 -20.68 3.75 -3.02
CA GLY A 437 -20.17 5.13 -3.17
C GLY A 437 -19.46 5.70 -1.93
N ILE A 438 -19.05 4.82 -1.02
CA ILE A 438 -18.69 5.13 0.38
C ILE A 438 -17.17 5.08 0.62
N GLN A 439 -16.31 5.19 -0.40
CA GLN A 439 -14.87 5.40 -0.11
C GLN A 439 -14.65 6.67 0.74
N ALA A 440 -15.38 7.74 0.39
CA ALA A 440 -15.42 8.96 1.19
C ALA A 440 -16.04 8.69 2.58
N LYS A 441 -17.15 7.95 2.67
CA LYS A 441 -17.81 7.70 3.96
C LYS A 441 -16.99 6.78 4.88
N TYR A 442 -16.19 5.84 4.37
CA TYR A 442 -15.24 5.11 5.22
C TYR A 442 -14.14 6.03 5.74
N LEU A 443 -13.53 6.83 4.87
CA LEU A 443 -12.49 7.77 5.31
C LEU A 443 -13.05 8.79 6.31
N LEU A 444 -14.29 9.25 6.11
CA LEU A 444 -15.02 10.08 7.07
C LEU A 444 -15.31 9.32 8.37
N ASN A 445 -15.63 8.03 8.31
CA ASN A 445 -15.81 7.19 9.50
C ASN A 445 -14.48 7.03 10.25
N TYR A 446 -13.38 6.82 9.54
CA TYR A 446 -12.03 6.80 10.11
C TYR A 446 -11.73 8.13 10.81
N PHE A 447 -11.93 9.27 10.15
CA PHE A 447 -11.76 10.58 10.77
C PHE A 447 -12.71 10.79 11.96
N SER A 448 -13.94 10.30 11.89
CA SER A 448 -14.90 10.34 12.99
C SER A 448 -14.41 9.54 14.20
N ILE A 449 -13.93 8.32 14.00
CA ILE A 449 -13.37 7.48 15.07
C ILE A 449 -12.15 8.17 15.69
N VAL A 450 -11.22 8.64 14.85
CA VAL A 450 -10.01 9.35 15.32
C VAL A 450 -10.40 10.59 16.13
N SER A 451 -11.35 11.38 15.64
CA SER A 451 -11.84 12.58 16.32
C SER A 451 -12.58 12.26 17.62
N GLN A 452 -13.48 11.28 17.62
CA GLN A 452 -14.24 10.85 18.81
C GLN A 452 -13.33 10.32 19.90
N ASN A 453 -12.36 9.48 19.54
CA ASN A 453 -11.36 8.98 20.49
C ASN A 453 -10.48 10.12 21.02
N THR A 454 -10.11 11.08 20.15
CA THR A 454 -9.32 12.24 20.57
C THR A 454 -10.10 13.11 21.56
N VAL A 455 -11.37 13.41 21.28
CA VAL A 455 -12.25 14.16 22.19
C VAL A 455 -12.43 13.40 23.50
N SER A 456 -12.61 12.08 23.45
CA SER A 456 -12.74 11.24 24.65
C SER A 456 -11.47 11.27 25.51
N LEU A 457 -10.29 11.26 24.90
CA LEU A 457 -9.02 11.43 25.60
C LEU A 457 -8.85 12.84 26.18
N LEU A 458 -9.29 13.88 25.47
CA LEU A 458 -9.25 15.26 25.96
C LEU A 458 -10.18 15.45 27.17
N LEU A 459 -11.39 14.88 27.15
CA LEU A 459 -12.38 15.02 28.22
C LEU A 459 -12.17 14.06 29.39
N GLY A 460 -11.59 12.89 29.16
CA GLY A 460 -11.39 11.86 30.19
C GLY A 460 -10.11 12.03 31.02
N ILE A 461 -9.36 13.10 30.79
CA ILE A 461 -8.10 13.41 31.49
C ILE A 461 -8.28 14.50 32.55
N ASP A 462 -9.48 15.08 32.65
CA ASP A 462 -9.94 15.89 33.79
C ASP A 462 -10.39 14.99 34.95
#